data_AF-A0A1A3I6E2-F1
#
_entry.id   AF-A0A1A3I6E2-F1
#
_cell.length_a   1.000
_cell.length_b   1.000
_cell.length_c   1.000
_cell.angle_alpha   90.00
_cell.angle_beta   90.00
_cell.angle_gamma   90.00
#
_symmetry.space_group_name_H-M   'P 1'
#
loop_
_entity.id
_entity.type
_entity.pdbx_description
1 polymer ?
#
loop_
_entity_poly.entity_id
_entity_poly.type
_entity_poly.pdbx_seq_one_letter_code
_entity_poly.pdbx_strand_id
1 'polypeptide(L)'
;MQTVFPTTSQSILSGLFEGIRSDVLYPKKHKLALADDAYFQRYFLFGIAEDDVEDQLIDSALLNIMFGDGSNIDVGLYQQILDGPDNQRAALAYEKSQTHRSDDPLGANLKLVRFLFDRMNLRRDDEASFDSARRVLWRWAEDEVFRAIEEGIISVVEMQAELHPEDLLMLTARMLHDARRPEAVNRRVLQGLGDYYQALLISDLERILDSEINLNLVVSVVSSLKNDVDLHVIGDDLLTQGDPAILDRLILAMVVVNQWRGADGLSPELAFNSETLARLFSNQAIIRLGERLPDAPSLSLISKEDISLENRTQFAHATVKALARTLT
;
A
#
# COMPACT_ATOMS: atom_id res chain seq x y z
N MET A 1 7.66 49.47 1.48
CA MET A 1 7.95 48.96 0.12
C MET A 1 9.38 48.44 0.14
N GLN A 2 9.54 47.16 0.51
CA GLN A 2 10.84 46.48 0.53
C GLN A 2 10.96 45.70 -0.77
N THR A 3 11.92 46.10 -1.59
CA THR A 3 12.37 45.36 -2.77
C THR A 3 13.09 44.10 -2.29
N VAL A 4 12.45 42.95 -2.49
CA VAL A 4 13.07 41.65 -2.27
C VAL A 4 14.03 41.39 -3.43
N PHE A 5 15.33 41.33 -3.12
CA PHE A 5 16.34 40.88 -4.07
C PHE A 5 16.16 39.38 -4.34
N PRO A 6 16.19 38.92 -5.61
CA PRO A 6 16.21 37.50 -5.90
C PRO A 6 17.45 36.87 -5.25
N THR A 7 17.21 35.79 -4.52
CA THR A 7 18.24 35.01 -3.84
C THR A 7 19.26 34.49 -4.86
N THR A 8 20.53 34.63 -4.50
CA THR A 8 21.74 34.32 -5.28
C THR A 8 21.75 32.93 -5.93
N SER A 9 20.91 32.01 -5.45
CA SER A 9 20.73 30.66 -5.97
C SER A 9 20.16 30.64 -7.41
N GLN A 10 19.25 31.56 -7.77
CA GLN A 10 18.64 31.59 -9.10
C GLN A 10 19.62 32.02 -10.20
N SER A 11 20.51 32.97 -9.89
CA SER A 11 21.53 33.44 -10.84
C SER A 11 22.67 32.45 -11.05
N ILE A 12 22.96 31.63 -10.04
CA ILE A 12 24.00 30.59 -10.12
C ILE A 12 23.50 29.41 -10.97
N LEU A 13 22.25 28.97 -10.79
CA LEU A 13 21.67 27.90 -11.59
C LEU A 13 21.52 28.28 -13.07
N SER A 14 21.21 29.54 -13.37
CA SER A 14 21.19 30.04 -14.77
C SER A 14 22.57 30.17 -15.41
N GLY A 15 23.64 30.23 -14.61
CA GLY A 15 25.02 30.28 -15.08
C GLY A 15 25.66 28.90 -15.24
N LEU A 16 25.16 27.88 -14.53
CA LEU A 16 25.63 26.49 -14.62
C LEU A 16 24.95 25.67 -15.72
N PHE A 17 23.75 26.09 -16.14
CA PHE A 17 22.98 25.45 -17.19
C PHE A 17 22.61 26.47 -18.28
N GLU A 18 23.55 26.76 -19.19
CA GLU A 18 23.36 27.65 -20.35
C GLU A 18 22.38 27.10 -21.42
N GLY A 19 21.40 26.28 -21.02
CA GLY A 19 20.38 25.68 -21.87
C GLY A 19 18.97 26.27 -21.71
N ILE A 20 18.80 27.35 -20.93
CA ILE A 20 17.48 27.96 -20.70
C ILE A 20 17.44 29.38 -21.28
N ARG A 21 17.10 29.45 -22.57
CA ARG A 21 16.12 30.35 -23.21
C ARG A 21 16.55 30.71 -24.64
N SER A 22 15.75 30.36 -25.65
CA SER A 22 15.45 31.19 -26.84
C SER A 22 14.97 30.34 -28.04
N ASP A 23 14.10 30.96 -28.83
CA ASP A 23 13.23 30.44 -29.89
C ASP A 23 13.93 30.06 -31.22
N VAL A 24 15.18 29.60 -31.23
CA VAL A 24 15.96 29.42 -32.50
C VAL A 24 16.75 28.11 -32.63
N LEU A 25 16.54 27.07 -31.81
CA LEU A 25 17.25 25.78 -32.01
C LEU A 25 16.28 24.60 -32.05
N TYR A 26 16.42 23.78 -33.10
CA TYR A 26 15.54 22.66 -33.37
C TYR A 26 15.52 21.64 -32.22
N PRO A 27 14.35 21.02 -31.98
CA PRO A 27 14.06 20.26 -30.78
C PRO A 27 14.59 18.83 -30.94
N LYS A 28 15.48 18.40 -30.04
CA LYS A 28 15.39 17.01 -29.61
C LYS A 28 14.35 16.98 -28.49
N LYS A 29 13.13 16.58 -28.86
CA LYS A 29 12.11 16.13 -27.91
C LYS A 29 12.68 14.95 -27.14
N HIS A 30 13.31 15.18 -26.00
CA HIS A 30 13.35 14.13 -24.97
C HIS A 30 11.92 13.97 -24.49
N LYS A 31 11.42 12.73 -24.51
CA LYS A 31 9.98 12.41 -24.42
C LYS A 31 9.36 12.80 -23.07
N LEU A 32 10.17 13.13 -22.07
CA LEU A 32 9.79 13.50 -20.70
C LEU A 32 10.63 14.69 -20.20
N ALA A 33 10.63 15.81 -20.92
CA ALA A 33 11.43 16.98 -20.54
C ALA A 33 10.76 17.80 -19.43
N LEU A 34 11.37 17.83 -18.24
CA LEU A 34 11.24 18.84 -17.17
C LEU A 34 9.84 19.13 -16.56
N ALA A 35 8.78 18.51 -17.06
CA ALA A 35 7.43 18.63 -16.50
C ALA A 35 7.11 17.58 -15.42
N ASP A 36 7.99 16.60 -15.25
CA ASP A 36 7.91 15.60 -14.20
C ASP A 36 8.76 16.06 -13.00
N ASP A 37 8.09 16.45 -11.92
CA ASP A 37 8.72 16.89 -10.68
C ASP A 37 9.65 15.83 -10.09
N ALA A 38 9.36 14.54 -10.29
CA ALA A 38 10.23 13.46 -9.83
C ALA A 38 11.52 13.39 -10.66
N TYR A 39 11.43 13.57 -11.98
CA TYR A 39 12.59 13.64 -12.88
C TYR A 39 13.47 14.84 -12.56
N PHE A 40 12.86 16.02 -12.39
CA PHE A 40 13.59 17.24 -12.03
C PHE A 40 14.31 17.09 -10.69
N GLN A 41 13.64 16.53 -9.68
CA GLN A 41 14.25 16.34 -8.37
C GLN A 41 15.42 15.35 -8.41
N ARG A 42 15.30 14.20 -9.09
CA ARG A 42 16.40 13.22 -9.15
C ARG A 42 17.64 13.76 -9.84
N TYR A 43 17.45 14.38 -11.00
CA TYR A 43 18.57 14.81 -11.82
C TYR A 43 19.25 16.09 -11.28
N PHE A 44 18.45 17.07 -10.83
CA PHE A 44 18.99 18.37 -10.42
C PHE A 44 19.23 18.53 -8.91
N LEU A 45 18.50 17.82 -8.03
CA LEU A 45 18.70 17.92 -6.58
C LEU A 45 19.60 16.81 -6.03
N PHE A 46 19.58 15.62 -6.60
CA PHE A 46 20.30 14.45 -6.06
C PHE A 46 21.48 13.97 -6.90
N GLY A 47 21.64 14.49 -8.13
CA GLY A 47 22.83 14.24 -8.96
C GLY A 47 22.94 12.82 -9.52
N ILE A 48 21.83 12.08 -9.59
CA ILE A 48 21.79 10.74 -10.19
C ILE A 48 21.59 10.91 -11.69
N ALA A 49 22.54 10.39 -12.46
CA ALA A 49 22.44 10.42 -13.92
C ALA A 49 21.54 9.27 -14.39
N GLU A 50 20.78 9.50 -15.45
CA GLU A 50 19.99 8.46 -16.12
C GLU A 50 20.90 7.29 -16.62
N ASP A 51 22.20 7.56 -16.76
CA ASP A 51 23.26 6.60 -17.15
C ASP A 51 23.73 5.69 -16.00
N ASP A 52 23.30 5.89 -14.75
CA ASP A 52 23.73 5.04 -13.62
C ASP A 52 23.12 3.63 -13.66
N VAL A 53 22.13 3.41 -14.52
CA VAL A 53 21.51 2.11 -14.81
C VAL A 53 21.34 1.96 -16.32
N GLU A 54 22.13 1.07 -16.92
CA GLU A 54 22.16 0.83 -18.37
C GLU A 54 20.90 0.11 -18.86
N ASP A 55 20.24 0.67 -19.88
CA ASP A 55 19.00 0.10 -20.44
C ASP A 55 19.22 -1.31 -21.03
N GLN A 56 20.40 -1.57 -21.63
CA GLN A 56 20.76 -2.88 -22.15
C GLN A 56 20.85 -3.95 -21.06
N LEU A 57 21.35 -3.58 -19.88
CA LEU A 57 21.41 -4.46 -18.71
C LEU A 57 19.99 -4.80 -18.26
N ILE A 58 19.09 -3.80 -18.21
CA ILE A 58 17.69 -4.02 -17.86
C ILE A 58 17.02 -4.96 -18.86
N ASP A 59 17.12 -4.68 -20.16
CA ASP A 59 16.50 -5.50 -21.21
C ASP A 59 16.97 -6.96 -21.15
N SER A 60 18.28 -7.16 -21.04
CA SER A 60 18.87 -8.49 -20.91
C SER A 60 18.43 -9.19 -19.63
N ALA A 61 18.45 -8.50 -18.48
CA ALA A 61 18.04 -9.08 -17.21
C ALA A 61 16.57 -9.47 -17.20
N LEU A 62 15.67 -8.59 -17.67
CA LEU A 62 14.23 -8.87 -17.76
C LEU A 62 13.94 -10.07 -18.66
N LEU A 63 14.59 -10.13 -19.84
CA LEU A 63 14.45 -11.25 -20.75
C LEU A 63 14.85 -12.57 -20.06
N ASN A 64 16.03 -12.60 -19.44
CA ASN A 64 16.54 -13.78 -18.76
C ASN A 64 15.65 -14.19 -17.56
N ILE A 65 15.15 -13.24 -16.77
CA ILE A 65 14.17 -13.50 -15.70
C ILE A 65 12.91 -14.15 -16.26
N MET A 66 12.35 -13.58 -17.33
CA MET A 66 11.13 -14.08 -17.97
C MET A 66 11.30 -15.46 -18.61
N PHE A 67 12.49 -15.80 -19.10
CA PHE A 67 12.83 -17.14 -19.59
C PHE A 67 13.32 -18.09 -18.50
N GLY A 68 13.56 -17.60 -17.28
CA GLY A 68 13.97 -18.38 -16.12
C GLY A 68 15.46 -18.71 -16.05
N ASP A 69 16.30 -17.95 -16.75
CA ASP A 69 17.75 -17.99 -16.58
C ASP A 69 18.18 -17.01 -15.48
N GLY A 70 17.81 -17.32 -14.24
CA GLY A 70 18.17 -16.51 -13.08
C GLY A 70 19.68 -16.52 -12.76
N SER A 71 20.45 -17.44 -13.36
CA SER A 71 21.91 -17.53 -13.19
C SER A 71 22.69 -16.63 -14.14
N ASN A 72 22.02 -15.99 -15.09
CA ASN A 72 22.66 -15.09 -16.03
C ASN A 72 23.38 -13.94 -15.29
N ILE A 73 24.55 -13.56 -15.79
CA ILE A 73 25.37 -12.50 -15.19
C ILE A 73 24.61 -11.16 -15.12
N ASP A 74 23.80 -10.86 -16.14
CA ASP A 74 23.03 -9.62 -16.22
C ASP A 74 21.93 -9.59 -15.17
N VAL A 75 21.30 -10.74 -14.89
CA VAL A 75 20.32 -10.87 -13.78
C VAL A 75 21.00 -10.62 -12.44
N GLY A 76 22.19 -11.18 -12.23
CA GLY A 76 22.96 -10.97 -11.00
C GLY A 76 23.40 -9.52 -10.81
N LEU A 77 23.89 -8.85 -11.86
CA LEU A 77 24.25 -7.44 -11.82
C LEU A 77 23.02 -6.55 -11.57
N TYR A 78 21.90 -6.85 -12.22
CA TYR A 78 20.65 -6.14 -12.02
C TYR A 78 20.12 -6.31 -10.59
N GLN A 79 20.15 -7.52 -10.02
CA GLN A 79 19.82 -7.76 -8.62
C GLN A 79 20.71 -6.96 -7.67
N GLN A 80 22.02 -6.85 -7.93
CA GLN A 80 22.92 -6.04 -7.11
C GLN A 80 22.53 -4.55 -7.10
N ILE A 81 21.99 -4.04 -8.21
CA ILE A 81 21.45 -2.68 -8.28
C ILE A 81 20.15 -2.59 -7.47
N LEU A 82 19.22 -3.53 -7.69
CA LEU A 82 17.92 -3.53 -7.05
C LEU A 82 17.96 -3.77 -5.54
N ASP A 83 18.90 -4.56 -5.06
CA ASP A 83 19.06 -4.93 -3.65
C ASP A 83 20.18 -4.12 -2.97
N GLY A 84 20.80 -3.21 -3.72
CA GLY A 84 21.89 -2.38 -3.25
C GLY A 84 21.45 -1.35 -2.20
N PRO A 85 22.43 -0.75 -1.48
CA PRO A 85 22.17 0.27 -0.46
C PRO A 85 21.72 1.61 -1.06
N ASP A 86 21.96 1.83 -2.36
CA ASP A 86 21.51 3.02 -3.06
C ASP A 86 20.03 2.89 -3.46
N ASN A 87 19.17 3.35 -2.56
CA ASN A 87 17.72 3.29 -2.71
C ASN A 87 17.23 4.05 -3.95
N GLN A 88 17.91 5.14 -4.33
CA GLN A 88 17.49 5.97 -5.45
C GLN A 88 17.87 5.31 -6.79
N ARG A 89 19.06 4.70 -6.86
CA ARG A 89 19.46 3.88 -8.01
C ARG A 89 18.55 2.67 -8.19
N ALA A 90 18.17 2.00 -7.10
CA ALA A 90 17.20 0.90 -7.15
C ALA A 90 15.81 1.39 -7.62
N ALA A 91 15.34 2.54 -7.12
CA ALA A 91 14.08 3.15 -7.57
C ALA A 91 14.10 3.46 -9.07
N LEU A 92 15.19 4.04 -9.59
CA LEU A 92 15.37 4.31 -11.01
C LEU A 92 15.34 3.02 -11.85
N ALA A 93 16.04 1.99 -11.40
CA ALA A 93 16.07 0.68 -12.06
C ALA A 93 14.67 0.05 -12.15
N TYR A 94 13.88 0.11 -11.08
CA TYR A 94 12.48 -0.35 -11.10
C TYR A 94 11.60 0.45 -12.07
N GLU A 95 11.73 1.78 -12.13
CA GLU A 95 10.91 2.61 -13.04
C GLU A 95 11.25 2.38 -14.51
N LYS A 96 12.55 2.30 -14.83
CA LYS A 96 12.99 1.97 -16.19
C LYS A 96 12.47 0.59 -16.59
N SER A 97 12.58 -0.39 -15.71
CA SER A 97 12.09 -1.75 -15.97
C SER A 97 10.58 -1.81 -16.18
N GLN A 98 9.80 -1.09 -15.38
CA GLN A 98 8.36 -0.98 -15.58
C GLN A 98 8.04 -0.37 -16.96
N THR A 99 8.81 0.65 -17.38
CA THR A 99 8.63 1.31 -18.68
C THR A 99 8.93 0.36 -19.83
N HIS A 100 10.10 -0.28 -19.82
CA HIS A 100 10.52 -1.26 -20.84
C HIS A 100 9.53 -2.42 -20.94
N ARG A 101 9.04 -2.90 -19.79
CA ARG A 101 8.05 -3.97 -19.71
C ARG A 101 6.67 -3.57 -20.21
N SER A 102 6.29 -2.29 -20.09
CA SER A 102 4.99 -1.78 -20.55
C SER A 102 4.88 -1.74 -22.08
N ASP A 103 6.01 -1.64 -22.78
CA ASP A 103 6.09 -1.65 -24.23
C ASP A 103 6.22 -3.08 -24.83
N ASP A 104 6.42 -4.09 -23.98
CA ASP A 104 6.61 -5.49 -24.40
C ASP A 104 5.26 -6.20 -24.66
N PRO A 105 5.02 -6.75 -25.87
CA PRO A 105 3.79 -7.47 -26.22
C PRO A 105 3.63 -8.83 -25.55
N LEU A 106 4.68 -9.36 -24.90
CA LEU A 106 4.60 -10.59 -24.13
C LEU A 106 3.68 -10.32 -22.92
N GLY A 107 2.54 -11.03 -22.83
CA GLY A 107 1.56 -10.91 -21.73
C GLY A 107 2.16 -11.22 -20.35
N ALA A 108 1.34 -11.41 -19.33
CA ALA A 108 1.83 -11.64 -17.97
C ALA A 108 2.86 -12.79 -17.88
N ASN A 109 3.87 -12.65 -17.01
CA ASN A 109 4.92 -13.65 -16.86
C ASN A 109 5.09 -14.05 -15.38
N LEU A 110 4.83 -15.34 -15.08
CA LEU A 110 4.91 -15.85 -13.71
C LEU A 110 6.29 -15.66 -13.09
N LYS A 111 7.37 -15.88 -13.85
CA LYS A 111 8.74 -15.80 -13.32
C LYS A 111 9.10 -14.37 -12.95
N LEU A 112 8.60 -13.39 -13.71
CA LEU A 112 8.74 -11.98 -13.36
C LEU A 112 7.94 -11.65 -12.09
N VAL A 113 6.70 -12.15 -11.96
CA VAL A 113 5.91 -11.96 -10.73
C VAL A 113 6.63 -12.51 -9.51
N ARG A 114 7.14 -13.75 -9.58
CA ARG A 114 7.92 -14.37 -8.50
C ARG A 114 9.19 -13.57 -8.15
N PHE A 115 9.90 -13.10 -9.17
CA PHE A 115 11.05 -12.24 -8.98
C PHE A 115 10.69 -10.97 -8.20
N LEU A 116 9.56 -10.33 -8.53
CA LEU A 116 9.08 -9.15 -7.80
C LEU A 116 8.67 -9.49 -6.36
N PHE A 117 8.04 -10.63 -6.11
CA PHE A 117 7.73 -11.10 -4.76
C PHE A 117 8.99 -11.31 -3.92
N ASP A 118 10.03 -11.92 -4.48
CA ASP A 118 11.31 -12.08 -3.78
C ASP A 118 11.90 -10.72 -3.37
N ARG A 119 11.79 -9.70 -4.23
CA ARG A 119 12.25 -8.34 -3.92
C ARG A 119 11.37 -7.66 -2.88
N MET A 120 10.06 -7.87 -2.93
CA MET A 120 9.12 -7.32 -1.94
C MET A 120 9.41 -7.88 -0.55
N ASN A 121 9.65 -9.19 -0.45
CA ASN A 121 10.01 -9.86 0.78
C ASN A 121 11.37 -9.39 1.33
N LEU A 122 12.36 -9.14 0.45
CA LEU A 122 13.66 -8.61 0.89
C LEU A 122 13.56 -7.20 1.48
N ARG A 123 12.71 -6.34 0.90
CA ARG A 123 12.57 -4.92 1.25
C ARG A 123 11.38 -4.64 2.18
N ARG A 124 10.89 -5.66 2.91
CA ARG A 124 9.70 -5.53 3.78
C ARG A 124 9.89 -4.52 4.90
N ASP A 125 11.10 -4.42 5.45
CA ASP A 125 11.41 -3.54 6.58
C ASP A 125 11.91 -2.14 6.15
N ASP A 126 12.02 -1.88 4.84
CA ASP A 126 12.45 -0.57 4.33
C ASP A 126 11.39 0.50 4.60
N GLU A 127 11.81 1.66 5.11
CA GLU A 127 10.92 2.80 5.31
C GLU A 127 10.35 3.30 3.97
N ALA A 128 9.03 3.47 3.92
CA ALA A 128 8.34 4.02 2.75
C ALA A 128 8.54 5.54 2.67
N SER A 129 9.64 5.99 2.07
CA SER A 129 9.85 7.39 1.68
C SER A 129 9.31 7.68 0.27
N PHE A 130 9.14 8.97 -0.06
CA PHE A 130 8.68 9.41 -1.39
C PHE A 130 9.57 8.89 -2.53
N ASP A 131 10.88 8.82 -2.29
CA ASP A 131 11.92 8.36 -3.20
C ASP A 131 12.34 6.89 -2.97
N SER A 132 11.57 6.12 -2.18
CA SER A 132 11.93 4.75 -1.86
C SER A 132 11.78 3.80 -3.05
N ALA A 133 12.77 2.91 -3.24
CA ALA A 133 12.70 1.80 -4.19
C ALA A 133 11.49 0.91 -3.90
N ARG A 134 11.15 0.72 -2.62
CA ARG A 134 9.94 0.02 -2.17
C ARG A 134 8.71 0.58 -2.86
N ARG A 135 8.47 1.89 -2.83
CA ARG A 135 7.28 2.48 -3.48
C ARG A 135 7.18 2.15 -4.97
N VAL A 136 8.30 2.21 -5.70
CA VAL A 136 8.31 1.90 -7.15
C VAL A 136 8.10 0.41 -7.39
N LEU A 137 8.81 -0.45 -6.66
CA LEU A 137 8.65 -1.90 -6.68
C LEU A 137 7.18 -2.30 -6.50
N TRP A 138 6.52 -1.73 -5.49
CA TRP A 138 5.11 -2.00 -5.21
C TRP A 138 4.18 -1.63 -6.37
N ARG A 139 4.43 -0.50 -7.04
CA ARG A 139 3.65 -0.09 -8.23
C ARG A 139 3.86 -1.05 -9.39
N TRP A 140 5.10 -1.49 -9.62
CA TRP A 140 5.38 -2.44 -10.69
C TRP A 140 4.80 -3.83 -10.40
N ALA A 141 4.96 -4.32 -9.17
CA ALA A 141 4.37 -5.57 -8.71
C ALA A 141 2.85 -5.56 -8.84
N GLU A 142 2.19 -4.48 -8.44
CA GLU A 142 0.74 -4.28 -8.62
C GLU A 142 0.30 -4.49 -10.08
N ASP A 143 1.04 -3.93 -11.04
CA ASP A 143 0.70 -4.02 -12.47
C ASP A 143 0.98 -5.40 -13.09
N GLU A 144 2.06 -6.08 -12.70
CA GLU A 144 2.37 -7.44 -13.19
C GLU A 144 1.46 -8.49 -12.53
N VAL A 145 1.21 -8.37 -11.24
CA VAL A 145 0.37 -9.32 -10.48
C VAL A 145 -1.07 -9.22 -10.95
N PHE A 146 -1.60 -8.00 -11.14
CA PHE A 146 -2.95 -7.85 -11.67
C PHE A 146 -3.10 -8.55 -13.02
N ARG A 147 -2.16 -8.34 -13.95
CA ARG A 147 -2.15 -9.00 -15.26
C ARG A 147 -2.04 -10.52 -15.13
N ALA A 148 -1.17 -11.02 -14.24
CA ALA A 148 -1.02 -12.44 -14.00
C ALA A 148 -2.27 -13.10 -13.41
N ILE A 149 -3.02 -12.41 -12.55
CA ILE A 149 -4.31 -12.89 -12.03
C ILE A 149 -5.34 -12.88 -13.16
N GLU A 150 -5.42 -11.80 -13.95
CA GLU A 150 -6.36 -11.67 -15.07
C GLU A 150 -6.16 -12.77 -16.12
N GLU A 151 -4.91 -13.11 -16.43
CA GLU A 151 -4.54 -14.19 -17.35
C GLU A 151 -4.58 -15.59 -16.72
N GLY A 152 -4.86 -15.69 -15.41
CA GLY A 152 -4.93 -16.97 -14.68
C GLY A 152 -3.59 -17.69 -14.54
N ILE A 153 -2.47 -16.95 -14.64
CA ILE A 153 -1.11 -17.46 -14.57
C ILE A 153 -0.63 -17.64 -13.13
N ILE A 154 -1.18 -16.85 -12.19
CA ILE A 154 -0.93 -16.99 -10.75
C ILE A 154 -2.25 -17.17 -10.00
N SER A 155 -2.27 -18.13 -9.07
CA SER A 155 -3.41 -18.37 -8.19
C SER A 155 -3.25 -17.67 -6.84
N VAL A 156 -4.38 -17.44 -6.17
CA VAL A 156 -4.41 -16.87 -4.81
C VAL A 156 -3.65 -17.75 -3.81
N VAL A 157 -3.69 -19.08 -3.99
CA VAL A 157 -2.94 -20.04 -3.16
C VAL A 157 -1.44 -19.87 -3.31
N GLU A 158 -0.96 -19.66 -4.55
CA GLU A 158 0.47 -19.38 -4.79
C GLU A 158 0.88 -18.04 -4.17
N MET A 159 0.06 -17.00 -4.31
CA MET A 159 0.32 -15.69 -3.68
C MET A 159 0.40 -15.80 -2.15
N GLN A 160 -0.44 -16.62 -1.51
CA GLN A 160 -0.38 -16.88 -0.06
C GLN A 160 0.89 -17.63 0.36
N ALA A 161 1.44 -18.47 -0.50
CA ALA A 161 2.66 -19.22 -0.22
C ALA A 161 3.92 -18.36 -0.38
N GLU A 162 3.87 -17.35 -1.25
CA GLU A 162 5.04 -16.54 -1.64
C GLU A 162 5.11 -15.17 -0.94
N LEU A 163 4.00 -14.62 -0.46
CA LEU A 163 3.96 -13.32 0.21
C LEU A 163 3.56 -13.41 1.67
N HIS A 164 4.07 -12.47 2.47
CA HIS A 164 3.57 -12.26 3.82
C HIS A 164 2.08 -11.85 3.79
N PRO A 165 1.23 -12.31 4.74
CA PRO A 165 -0.21 -11.98 4.73
C PRO A 165 -0.53 -10.48 4.70
N GLU A 166 0.25 -9.67 5.41
CA GLU A 166 0.10 -8.21 5.40
C GLU A 166 0.41 -7.61 4.02
N ASP A 167 1.50 -8.06 3.38
CA ASP A 167 1.89 -7.56 2.06
C ASP A 167 0.88 -7.99 0.99
N LEU A 168 0.35 -9.22 1.09
CA LEU A 168 -0.72 -9.70 0.21
C LEU A 168 -2.00 -8.85 0.35
N LEU A 169 -2.37 -8.48 1.58
CA LEU A 169 -3.53 -7.61 1.85
C LEU A 169 -3.31 -6.21 1.31
N MET A 170 -2.13 -5.63 1.54
CA MET A 170 -1.76 -4.32 1.02
C MET A 170 -1.77 -4.32 -0.51
N LEU A 171 -1.23 -5.36 -1.15
CA LEU A 171 -1.19 -5.49 -2.61
C LEU A 171 -2.61 -5.58 -3.18
N THR A 172 -3.47 -6.37 -2.53
CA THR A 172 -4.89 -6.48 -2.91
C THR A 172 -5.59 -5.13 -2.82
N ALA A 173 -5.41 -4.40 -1.72
CA ALA A 173 -6.03 -3.09 -1.52
C ALA A 173 -5.55 -2.06 -2.56
N ARG A 174 -4.25 -2.06 -2.89
CA ARG A 174 -3.69 -1.19 -3.92
C ARG A 174 -4.28 -1.48 -5.30
N MET A 175 -4.29 -2.75 -5.71
CA MET A 175 -4.89 -3.16 -6.99
C MET A 175 -6.38 -2.80 -7.07
N LEU A 176 -7.11 -2.95 -5.97
CA LEU A 176 -8.54 -2.62 -5.88
C LEU A 176 -8.80 -1.12 -6.09
N HIS A 177 -7.98 -0.26 -5.48
CA HIS A 177 -8.11 1.20 -5.53
C HIS A 177 -7.36 1.86 -6.70
N ASP A 178 -6.82 1.06 -7.63
CA ASP A 178 -6.17 1.60 -8.82
C ASP A 178 -7.21 2.19 -9.79
N ALA A 179 -7.28 3.52 -9.83
CA ALA A 179 -8.19 4.29 -10.68
C ALA A 179 -7.93 4.12 -12.19
N ARG A 180 -6.80 3.53 -12.59
CA ARG A 180 -6.51 3.21 -14.00
C ARG A 180 -7.41 2.11 -14.56
N ARG A 181 -8.06 1.32 -13.69
CA ARG A 181 -8.88 0.17 -14.07
C ARG A 181 -10.36 0.39 -13.68
N PRO A 182 -11.33 0.04 -14.55
CA PRO A 182 -12.74 0.11 -14.17
C PRO A 182 -13.05 -0.81 -12.99
N GLU A 183 -13.89 -0.36 -12.06
CA GLU A 183 -14.25 -1.10 -10.85
C GLU A 183 -14.79 -2.51 -11.15
N ALA A 184 -15.62 -2.65 -12.19
CA ALA A 184 -16.15 -3.96 -12.61
C ALA A 184 -15.04 -4.95 -13.04
N VAL A 185 -13.94 -4.45 -13.63
CA VAL A 185 -12.78 -5.27 -14.01
C VAL A 185 -12.03 -5.69 -12.76
N ASN A 186 -11.75 -4.75 -11.85
CA ASN A 186 -11.08 -5.05 -10.58
C ASN A 186 -11.84 -6.11 -9.79
N ARG A 187 -13.17 -5.99 -9.67
CA ARG A 187 -13.99 -6.99 -8.97
C ARG A 187 -13.91 -8.38 -9.57
N ARG A 188 -14.00 -8.49 -10.90
CA ARG A 188 -13.91 -9.76 -11.61
C ARG A 188 -12.53 -10.41 -11.42
N VAL A 189 -11.45 -9.64 -11.63
CA VAL A 189 -10.08 -10.17 -11.55
C VAL A 189 -9.71 -10.54 -10.12
N LEU A 190 -10.06 -9.70 -9.15
CA LEU A 190 -9.68 -9.89 -7.74
C LEU A 190 -10.69 -10.74 -6.95
N GLN A 191 -11.68 -11.35 -7.60
CA GLN A 191 -12.75 -12.10 -6.93
C GLN A 191 -12.17 -13.20 -6.01
N GLY A 192 -11.16 -13.94 -6.46
CA GLY A 192 -10.54 -15.00 -5.66
C GLY A 192 -9.87 -14.49 -4.38
N LEU A 193 -9.32 -13.26 -4.40
CA LEU A 193 -8.80 -12.61 -3.20
C LEU A 193 -9.94 -12.18 -2.28
N GLY A 194 -11.04 -11.67 -2.85
CA GLY A 194 -12.27 -11.38 -2.11
C GLY A 194 -12.85 -12.62 -1.40
N ASP A 195 -12.88 -13.77 -2.09
CA ASP A 195 -13.34 -15.05 -1.53
C ASP A 195 -12.44 -15.50 -0.37
N TYR A 196 -11.11 -15.38 -0.54
CA TYR A 196 -10.14 -15.69 0.51
C TYR A 196 -10.33 -14.83 1.77
N TYR A 197 -10.40 -13.51 1.62
CA TYR A 197 -10.57 -12.60 2.76
C TYR A 197 -11.94 -12.74 3.42
N GLN A 198 -12.99 -13.02 2.64
CA GLN A 198 -14.31 -13.34 3.19
C GLN A 198 -14.26 -14.61 4.04
N ALA A 199 -13.59 -15.67 3.54
CA ALA A 199 -13.44 -16.91 4.29
C ALA A 199 -12.67 -16.71 5.60
N LEU A 200 -11.65 -15.84 5.62
CA LEU A 200 -10.96 -15.46 6.85
C LEU A 200 -11.90 -14.76 7.84
N LEU A 201 -12.73 -13.80 7.39
CA LEU A 201 -13.66 -13.10 8.29
C LEU A 201 -14.72 -14.03 8.90
N ILE A 202 -15.20 -15.03 8.15
CA ILE A 202 -16.29 -15.90 8.57
C ILE A 202 -15.77 -17.08 9.40
N SER A 203 -14.69 -17.72 8.93
CA SER A 203 -14.27 -19.03 9.44
C SER A 203 -12.99 -18.99 10.28
N ASP A 204 -12.21 -17.90 10.21
CA ASP A 204 -10.88 -17.82 10.84
C ASP A 204 -10.59 -16.39 11.35
N LEU A 205 -11.60 -15.78 11.98
CA LEU A 205 -11.51 -14.40 12.47
C LEU A 205 -10.38 -14.27 13.51
N GLU A 206 -10.20 -15.27 14.36
CA GLU A 206 -9.13 -15.28 15.37
C GLU A 206 -7.75 -15.13 14.72
N ARG A 207 -7.49 -15.80 13.59
CA ARG A 207 -6.22 -15.62 12.86
C ARG A 207 -6.00 -14.18 12.42
N ILE A 208 -7.05 -13.46 12.01
CA ILE A 208 -6.92 -12.02 11.71
C ILE A 208 -6.56 -11.26 12.98
N LEU A 209 -7.24 -11.55 14.09
CA LEU A 209 -7.05 -10.85 15.36
C LEU A 209 -5.74 -11.20 16.09
N ASP A 210 -5.12 -12.33 15.78
CA ASP A 210 -3.85 -12.82 16.36
C ASP A 210 -2.63 -12.53 15.49
N SER A 211 -2.83 -12.04 14.26
CA SER A 211 -1.75 -11.75 13.32
C SER A 211 -1.59 -10.27 13.05
N GLU A 212 -0.60 -9.91 12.23
CA GLU A 212 -0.35 -8.55 11.75
C GLU A 212 -1.36 -8.11 10.66
N ILE A 213 -2.40 -8.90 10.40
CA ILE A 213 -3.39 -8.60 9.36
C ILE A 213 -4.34 -7.50 9.86
N ASN A 214 -4.36 -6.37 9.16
CA ASN A 214 -5.24 -5.25 9.51
C ASN A 214 -6.72 -5.57 9.20
N LEU A 215 -7.50 -5.88 10.24
CA LEU A 215 -8.94 -6.16 10.16
C LEU A 215 -9.71 -5.13 9.34
N ASN A 216 -9.46 -3.83 9.55
CA ASN A 216 -10.18 -2.75 8.87
C ASN A 216 -9.97 -2.82 7.35
N LEU A 217 -8.75 -3.14 6.94
CA LEU A 217 -8.41 -3.27 5.53
C LEU A 217 -9.02 -4.55 4.94
N VAL A 218 -9.04 -5.66 5.67
CA VAL A 218 -9.74 -6.89 5.27
C VAL A 218 -11.22 -6.61 5.02
N VAL A 219 -11.91 -5.98 5.97
CA VAL A 219 -13.34 -5.63 5.84
C VAL A 219 -13.56 -4.69 4.65
N SER A 220 -12.64 -3.76 4.39
CA SER A 220 -12.75 -2.87 3.23
C SER A 220 -12.57 -3.58 1.90
N VAL A 221 -11.62 -4.49 1.80
CA VAL A 221 -11.42 -5.32 0.60
C VAL A 221 -12.65 -6.20 0.35
N VAL A 222 -13.15 -6.90 1.38
CA VAL A 222 -14.33 -7.76 1.24
C VAL A 222 -15.56 -6.94 0.86
N SER A 223 -15.83 -5.83 1.54
CA SER A 223 -16.98 -4.96 1.23
C SER A 223 -16.94 -4.41 -0.19
N SER A 224 -15.75 -4.20 -0.75
CA SER A 224 -15.59 -3.64 -2.11
C SER A 224 -15.67 -4.70 -3.21
N LEU A 225 -15.27 -5.94 -2.90
CA LEU A 225 -15.25 -7.07 -3.85
C LEU A 225 -16.53 -7.93 -3.78
N LYS A 226 -17.25 -7.92 -2.66
CA LYS A 226 -18.34 -8.85 -2.33
C LYS A 226 -19.64 -8.12 -1.98
N ASN A 227 -20.17 -7.35 -2.93
CA ASN A 227 -21.38 -6.55 -2.73
C ASN A 227 -22.65 -7.33 -2.37
N ASP A 228 -22.72 -8.61 -2.75
CA ASP A 228 -23.89 -9.45 -2.49
C ASP A 228 -23.83 -10.15 -1.12
N VAL A 229 -22.78 -9.90 -0.35
CA VAL A 229 -22.58 -10.49 0.97
C VAL A 229 -23.00 -9.50 2.04
N ASP A 230 -24.00 -9.89 2.82
CA ASP A 230 -24.35 -9.17 4.04
C ASP A 230 -23.33 -9.47 5.14
N LEU A 231 -22.41 -8.53 5.37
CA LEU A 231 -21.39 -8.64 6.41
C LEU A 231 -21.95 -8.44 7.82
N HIS A 232 -23.19 -7.94 7.98
CA HIS A 232 -23.82 -7.78 9.29
C HIS A 232 -24.04 -9.12 9.99
N VAL A 233 -24.18 -10.20 9.23
CA VAL A 233 -24.32 -11.57 9.75
C VAL A 233 -23.14 -11.93 10.67
N ILE A 234 -21.93 -11.47 10.35
CA ILE A 234 -20.73 -11.76 11.15
C ILE A 234 -20.87 -11.15 12.55
N GLY A 235 -21.22 -9.86 12.64
CA GLY A 235 -21.38 -9.19 13.93
C GLY A 235 -22.57 -9.72 14.73
N ASP A 236 -23.66 -10.05 14.07
CA ASP A 236 -24.85 -10.64 14.71
C ASP A 236 -24.56 -12.05 15.27
N ASP A 237 -23.82 -12.89 14.55
CA ASP A 237 -23.40 -14.21 15.00
C ASP A 237 -22.43 -14.11 16.19
N LEU A 238 -21.46 -13.20 16.13
CA LEU A 238 -20.53 -12.95 17.24
C LEU A 238 -21.24 -12.47 18.51
N LEU A 239 -22.28 -11.64 18.40
CA LEU A 239 -23.07 -11.24 19.57
C LEU A 239 -23.91 -12.39 20.12
N THR A 240 -24.37 -13.29 19.28
CA THR A 240 -25.27 -14.37 19.70
C THR A 240 -24.49 -15.55 20.29
N GLN A 241 -23.36 -15.90 19.68
CA GLN A 241 -22.64 -17.15 19.92
C GLN A 241 -21.18 -16.94 20.33
N GLY A 242 -20.64 -15.73 20.18
CA GLY A 242 -19.23 -15.44 20.38
C GLY A 242 -18.82 -15.29 21.84
N ASP A 243 -17.55 -15.62 22.09
CA ASP A 243 -16.87 -15.35 23.35
C ASP A 243 -16.72 -13.82 23.54
N PRO A 244 -17.13 -13.26 24.70
CA PRO A 244 -16.86 -11.86 25.04
C PRO A 244 -15.42 -11.42 24.79
N ALA A 245 -14.43 -12.30 25.00
CA ALA A 245 -13.03 -11.98 24.73
C ALA A 245 -12.74 -11.71 23.25
N ILE A 246 -13.43 -12.40 22.33
CA ILE A 246 -13.30 -12.16 20.88
C ILE A 246 -13.92 -10.81 20.52
N LEU A 247 -15.05 -10.45 21.12
CA LEU A 247 -15.69 -9.15 20.90
C LEU A 247 -14.77 -8.00 21.33
N ASP A 248 -14.14 -8.10 22.50
CA ASP A 248 -13.19 -7.09 23.00
C ASP A 248 -11.98 -6.96 22.06
N ARG A 249 -11.41 -8.08 21.60
CA ARG A 249 -10.30 -8.08 20.63
C ARG A 249 -10.70 -7.49 19.28
N LEU A 250 -11.91 -7.78 18.80
CA LEU A 250 -12.45 -7.28 17.54
C LEU A 250 -12.59 -5.76 17.56
N ILE A 251 -13.21 -5.18 18.59
CA ILE A 251 -13.36 -3.72 18.69
C ILE A 251 -12.02 -3.02 18.89
N LEU A 252 -11.07 -3.67 19.59
CA LEU A 252 -9.71 -3.14 19.74
C LEU A 252 -8.98 -3.12 18.39
N ALA A 253 -9.19 -4.13 17.53
CA ALA A 253 -8.63 -4.18 16.19
C ALA A 253 -9.19 -3.07 15.25
N MET A 254 -10.32 -2.45 15.60
CA MET A 254 -10.86 -1.27 14.90
C MET A 254 -10.19 0.04 15.31
N VAL A 255 -9.34 0.03 16.35
CA VAL A 255 -8.54 1.19 16.76
C VAL A 255 -7.28 1.28 15.91
N VAL A 256 -7.10 2.41 15.24
CA VAL A 256 -5.93 2.74 14.42
C VAL A 256 -5.10 3.82 15.13
N VAL A 257 -3.78 3.71 15.02
CA VAL A 257 -2.85 4.76 15.47
C VAL A 257 -2.42 5.57 14.24
N ASN A 258 -2.93 6.79 14.13
CA ASN A 258 -2.49 7.73 13.09
C ASN A 258 -1.23 8.45 13.55
N GLN A 259 -0.33 8.77 12.61
CA GLN A 259 0.85 9.58 12.88
C GLN A 259 0.65 10.96 12.28
N TRP A 260 0.54 11.97 13.13
CA TRP A 260 0.43 13.37 12.70
C TRP A 260 1.78 14.05 12.73
N ARG A 261 2.13 14.74 11.65
CA ARG A 261 3.32 15.59 11.61
C ARG A 261 2.96 17.00 12.08
N GLY A 262 3.35 17.33 13.31
CA GLY A 262 3.25 18.67 13.90
C GLY A 262 4.58 19.43 13.86
N ALA A 263 4.60 20.65 14.40
CA ALA A 263 5.80 21.47 14.51
C ALA A 263 6.87 20.84 15.44
N ASP A 264 6.43 20.05 16.42
CA ASP A 264 7.28 19.41 17.43
C ASP A 264 7.67 17.96 17.07
N GLY A 265 7.30 17.48 15.87
CA GLY A 265 7.62 16.15 15.38
C GLY A 265 6.40 15.29 15.01
N LEU A 266 6.59 13.98 15.01
CA LEU A 266 5.51 13.01 14.79
C LEU A 266 4.81 12.73 16.13
N SER A 267 3.50 12.94 16.17
CA SER A 267 2.67 12.64 17.34
C SER A 267 1.63 11.59 16.97
N PRO A 268 1.53 10.48 17.73
CA PRO A 268 0.50 9.49 17.51
C PRO A 268 -0.88 10.02 17.96
N GLU A 269 -1.94 9.63 17.25
CA GLU A 269 -3.33 9.86 17.67
C GLU A 269 -4.17 8.60 17.43
N LEU A 270 -4.92 8.18 18.45
CA LEU A 270 -5.93 7.13 18.34
C LEU A 270 -7.12 7.59 17.52
N ALA A 271 -7.49 6.77 16.53
CA ALA A 271 -8.71 6.87 15.76
C ALA A 271 -9.47 5.55 15.80
N PHE A 272 -10.79 5.60 15.69
CA PHE A 272 -11.65 4.42 15.65
C PHE A 272 -12.28 4.29 14.27
N ASN A 273 -12.20 3.11 13.67
CA ASN A 273 -12.79 2.84 12.37
C ASN A 273 -14.28 2.49 12.48
N SER A 274 -15.12 3.51 12.66
CA SER A 274 -16.58 3.36 12.77
C SER A 274 -17.22 2.76 11.52
N GLU A 275 -16.60 2.93 10.35
CA GLU A 275 -17.08 2.33 9.10
C GLU A 275 -16.96 0.81 9.13
N THR A 276 -15.84 0.28 9.62
CA THR A 276 -15.64 -1.16 9.82
C THR A 276 -16.68 -1.72 10.80
N LEU A 277 -16.96 -1.01 11.89
CA LEU A 277 -18.03 -1.37 12.82
C LEU A 277 -19.39 -1.43 12.12
N ALA A 278 -19.76 -0.39 11.37
CA ALA A 278 -21.06 -0.32 10.68
C ALA A 278 -21.19 -1.30 9.51
N ARG A 279 -20.09 -1.78 8.95
CA ARG A 279 -20.07 -2.84 7.93
C ARG A 279 -20.24 -4.23 8.55
N LEU A 280 -19.69 -4.47 9.75
CA LEU A 280 -19.77 -5.76 10.43
C LEU A 280 -21.01 -5.91 11.32
N PHE A 281 -21.58 -4.83 11.83
CA PHE A 281 -22.69 -4.84 12.79
C PHE A 281 -23.84 -3.97 12.30
N SER A 282 -25.06 -4.51 12.30
CA SER A 282 -26.27 -3.72 12.12
C SER A 282 -26.45 -2.71 13.27
N ASN A 283 -27.25 -1.65 13.08
CA ASN A 283 -27.47 -0.64 14.13
C ASN A 283 -27.97 -1.25 15.45
N GLN A 284 -28.86 -2.25 15.37
CA GLN A 284 -29.36 -2.98 16.55
C GLN A 284 -28.29 -3.86 17.19
N ALA A 285 -27.38 -4.43 16.39
CA ALA A 285 -26.22 -5.14 16.89
C ALA A 285 -25.25 -4.20 17.62
N ILE A 286 -25.01 -2.99 17.11
CA ILE A 286 -24.16 -1.98 17.76
C ILE A 286 -24.72 -1.56 19.12
N ILE A 287 -26.05 -1.37 19.23
CA ILE A 287 -26.71 -1.06 20.51
C ILE A 287 -26.46 -2.19 21.53
N ARG A 288 -26.74 -3.44 21.15
CA ARG A 288 -26.51 -4.63 22.00
C ARG A 288 -25.03 -4.83 22.36
N LEU A 289 -24.13 -4.54 21.44
CA LEU A 289 -22.69 -4.58 21.69
C LEU A 289 -22.31 -3.53 22.76
N GLY A 290 -22.78 -2.29 22.61
CA GLY A 290 -22.53 -1.23 23.59
C GLY A 290 -23.01 -1.56 25.01
N GLU A 291 -24.13 -2.28 25.14
CA GLU A 291 -24.66 -2.75 26.43
C GLU A 291 -23.81 -3.85 27.07
N ARG A 292 -23.15 -4.68 26.27
CA ARG A 292 -22.33 -5.81 26.75
C ARG A 292 -20.90 -5.43 27.13
N LEU A 293 -20.36 -4.37 26.53
CA LEU A 293 -18.97 -3.98 26.76
C LEU A 293 -18.73 -3.52 28.20
N PRO A 294 -17.54 -3.78 28.78
CA PRO A 294 -17.14 -3.26 30.08
C PRO A 294 -17.25 -1.74 30.17
N ASP A 295 -17.44 -1.22 31.38
CA ASP A 295 -17.45 0.23 31.61
C ASP A 295 -16.12 0.89 31.25
N ALA A 296 -16.22 2.07 30.64
CA ALA A 296 -15.10 2.87 30.21
C ALA A 296 -15.35 4.35 30.55
N PRO A 297 -14.29 5.15 30.76
CA PRO A 297 -14.42 6.59 30.93
C PRO A 297 -15.16 7.22 29.74
N SER A 298 -15.75 8.40 29.95
CA SER A 298 -16.30 9.16 28.82
C SER A 298 -15.20 9.52 27.83
N LEU A 299 -15.51 9.50 26.52
CA LEU A 299 -14.55 9.79 25.44
C LEU A 299 -13.74 11.08 25.66
N SER A 300 -14.35 12.12 26.24
CA SER A 300 -13.69 13.40 26.53
C SER A 300 -12.58 13.32 27.60
N LEU A 301 -12.51 12.22 28.36
CA LEU A 301 -11.51 11.99 29.41
C LEU A 301 -10.38 11.07 28.93
N ILE A 302 -10.52 10.46 27.76
CA ILE A 302 -9.53 9.52 27.21
C ILE A 302 -8.54 10.32 26.37
N SER A 303 -7.25 10.23 26.70
CA SER A 303 -6.20 10.86 25.92
C SER A 303 -6.03 10.12 24.60
N LYS A 304 -6.18 10.80 23.47
CA LYS A 304 -5.93 10.16 22.16
C LYS A 304 -4.45 10.00 21.83
N GLU A 305 -3.57 10.71 22.53
CA GLU A 305 -2.12 10.64 22.31
C GLU A 305 -1.49 9.45 23.05
N ASP A 306 -2.17 8.91 24.06
CA ASP A 306 -1.72 7.72 24.77
C ASP A 306 -2.05 6.44 23.98
N ILE A 307 -1.03 5.84 23.37
CA ILE A 307 -1.16 4.59 22.60
C ILE A 307 -1.01 3.32 23.43
N SER A 308 -0.98 3.42 24.76
CA SER A 308 -0.94 2.26 25.65
C SER A 308 -2.10 1.32 25.38
N LEU A 309 -1.87 0.02 25.57
CA LEU A 309 -2.88 -1.01 25.31
C LEU A 309 -4.15 -0.76 26.14
N GLU A 310 -3.99 -0.41 27.41
CA GLU A 310 -5.11 -0.11 28.31
C GLU A 310 -5.93 1.07 27.80
N ASN A 311 -5.29 2.17 27.41
CA ASN A 311 -5.99 3.35 26.90
C ASN A 311 -6.66 3.07 25.55
N ARG A 312 -6.05 2.26 24.68
CA ARG A 312 -6.67 1.80 23.42
C ARG A 312 -7.94 0.98 23.67
N THR A 313 -7.92 0.07 24.64
CA THR A 313 -9.09 -0.72 25.03
C THR A 313 -10.20 0.19 25.57
N GLN A 314 -9.87 1.10 26.49
CA GLN A 314 -10.83 2.08 27.02
C GLN A 314 -11.41 2.96 25.90
N PHE A 315 -10.57 3.41 24.96
CA PHE A 315 -10.97 4.22 23.81
C PHE A 315 -11.94 3.46 22.89
N ALA A 316 -11.66 2.20 22.58
CA ALA A 316 -12.55 1.34 21.79
C ALA A 316 -13.93 1.20 22.48
N HIS A 317 -13.93 0.84 23.77
CA HIS A 317 -15.16 0.62 24.54
C HIS A 317 -16.01 1.88 24.62
N ALA A 318 -15.38 3.01 24.97
CA ALA A 318 -16.05 4.30 25.07
C ALA A 318 -16.61 4.75 23.71
N THR A 319 -15.91 4.47 22.61
CA THR A 319 -16.37 4.83 21.25
C THR A 319 -17.59 4.03 20.86
N VAL A 320 -17.57 2.71 21.01
CA VAL A 320 -18.72 1.85 20.70
C VAL A 320 -19.93 2.21 21.56
N LYS A 321 -19.74 2.45 22.87
CA LYS A 321 -20.81 2.90 23.76
C LYS A 321 -21.39 4.26 23.36
N ALA A 322 -20.54 5.20 22.94
CA ALA A 322 -20.99 6.50 22.46
C ALA A 322 -21.81 6.36 21.16
N LEU A 323 -21.34 5.55 20.20
CA LEU A 323 -22.06 5.26 18.96
C LEU A 323 -23.42 4.60 19.24
N ALA A 324 -23.47 3.59 20.12
CA ALA A 324 -24.72 2.93 20.51
C ALA A 324 -25.78 3.93 21.02
N ARG A 325 -25.38 4.89 21.87
CA ARG A 325 -26.30 5.93 22.40
C ARG A 325 -26.82 6.89 21.34
N THR A 326 -26.12 7.06 20.22
CA THR A 326 -26.61 7.90 19.11
C THR A 326 -27.63 7.19 18.24
N LEU A 327 -27.76 5.86 18.37
CA LEU A 327 -28.67 5.02 17.59
C LEU A 327 -29.98 4.66 18.34
N THR A 328 -30.03 4.92 19.65
CA THR A 328 -31.21 4.74 20.53
C THR A 328 -32.12 5.95 20.53
#